data_AF-A0A2W4SWZ3-F1
#
_entry.id   AF-A0A2W4SWZ3-F1
#
_cell.length_a   1.000
_cell.length_b   1.000
_cell.length_c   1.000
_cell.angle_alpha   90.00
_cell.angle_beta   90.00
_cell.angle_gamma   90.00
#
_symmetry.space_group_name_H-M   'P 1'
#
loop_
_entity.id
_entity.type
_entity.pdbx_description
1 polymer ?
#
loop_
_entity_poly.entity_id
_entity_poly.type
_entity_poly.pdbx_seq_one_letter_code
_entity_poly.pdbx_strand_id
1 'polypeptide(L)' 'MADPHHPHHATDEADADANAYLRGSMEINEQTATWTLVMNLMKWGSLLISAALLMLVLWFQKDGSFITGALAGGAL' A
#
# COMPACT_ATOMS: atom_id res chain seq x y z
N MET A 1 6.26 -25.13 -55.93
CA MET A 1 4.84 -24.73 -56.04
C MET A 1 4.42 -24.20 -54.68
N ALA A 2 4.00 -22.92 -54.68
CA ALA A 2 3.42 -22.06 -53.63
C ALA A 2 3.55 -22.43 -52.14
N ASP A 3 4.15 -21.51 -51.38
CA ASP A 3 3.95 -21.32 -49.93
C ASP A 3 2.47 -20.92 -49.68
N PRO A 4 1.72 -21.62 -48.81
CA PRO A 4 0.34 -21.26 -48.52
C PRO A 4 0.35 -20.02 -47.63
N HIS A 5 0.22 -18.85 -48.24
CA HIS A 5 -0.11 -17.61 -47.53
C HIS A 5 -1.39 -17.82 -46.70
N HIS A 6 -1.23 -18.10 -45.41
CA HIS A 6 -2.31 -17.97 -44.44
C HIS A 6 -2.72 -16.49 -44.47
N PRO A 7 -3.99 -16.15 -44.77
CA PRO A 7 -4.41 -14.76 -44.79
C PRO A 7 -4.42 -14.28 -43.34
N HIS A 8 -3.31 -13.68 -42.91
CA HIS A 8 -3.25 -12.97 -41.64
C HIS A 8 -4.17 -11.77 -41.76
N HIS A 9 -5.34 -11.82 -41.13
CA HIS A 9 -6.20 -10.66 -41.02
C HIS A 9 -5.50 -9.67 -40.07
N ALA A 10 -5.57 -8.38 -40.40
CA ALA A 10 -4.93 -7.33 -39.60
C ALA A 10 -5.39 -7.30 -38.12
N THR A 11 -6.45 -8.05 -37.78
CA THR A 11 -7.02 -8.16 -36.44
C THR A 11 -6.64 -9.46 -35.70
N ASP A 12 -5.90 -10.40 -36.32
CA ASP A 12 -5.63 -11.71 -35.71
C ASP A 12 -4.92 -11.60 -34.36
N GLU A 13 -3.97 -10.67 -34.22
CA GLU A 13 -3.27 -10.39 -32.96
C GLU A 13 -4.21 -9.79 -31.91
N ALA A 14 -5.14 -8.91 -32.32
CA ALA A 14 -6.12 -8.28 -31.45
C ALA A 14 -7.22 -9.26 -31.01
N ASP A 15 -7.62 -10.17 -31.89
CA ASP A 15 -8.62 -11.22 -31.61
C ASP A 15 -8.01 -12.31 -30.71
N ALA A 16 -6.72 -12.63 -30.87
CA ALA A 16 -5.99 -13.49 -29.93
C ALA A 16 -5.85 -12.85 -28.55
N ASP A 17 -5.53 -11.55 -28.48
CA ASP A 17 -5.44 -10.78 -27.23
C ASP A 17 -6.80 -10.66 -26.53
N ALA A 18 -7.89 -10.45 -27.29
CA ALA A 18 -9.25 -10.40 -26.77
C ALA A 18 -9.72 -11.76 -26.20
N ASN A 19 -9.32 -12.88 -26.81
CA ASN A 19 -9.61 -14.21 -26.29
C ASN A 19 -8.76 -14.58 -25.06
N ALA A 20 -7.53 -14.07 -24.99
CA ALA A 20 -6.66 -14.22 -23.82
C ALA A 20 -7.08 -13.32 -22.64
N TYR A 21 -7.65 -12.15 -22.93
CA TYR A 21 -8.17 -11.23 -21.94
C TYR A 21 -9.54 -11.70 -21.42
N LEU A 22 -9.52 -12.49 -20.34
CA LEU A 22 -10.71 -12.82 -19.57
C LEU A 22 -10.92 -11.76 -18.47
N ARG A 23 -11.96 -10.94 -18.65
CA ARG A 23 -12.26 -9.84 -17.71
C ARG A 23 -12.46 -10.38 -16.29
N GLY A 24 -11.61 -9.93 -15.36
CA GLY A 24 -11.73 -10.26 -13.93
C GLY A 24 -11.11 -11.59 -13.52
N SER A 25 -10.51 -12.36 -14.44
CA SER A 25 -9.76 -13.57 -14.09
C SER A 25 -8.28 -13.31 -13.81
N MET A 26 -7.84 -12.05 -13.87
CA MET A 26 -6.46 -11.67 -13.53
C MET A 26 -6.20 -11.99 -12.05
N GLU A 27 -5.06 -12.61 -11.76
CA GLU A 27 -4.61 -12.79 -10.39
C GLU A 27 -4.35 -11.43 -9.72
N ILE A 28 -4.94 -11.22 -8.54
CA ILE A 28 -4.87 -9.96 -7.79
C ILE A 28 -4.04 -10.06 -6.50
N ASN A 29 -3.23 -11.11 -6.36
CA ASN A 29 -2.51 -11.39 -5.11
C ASN A 29 -1.54 -10.25 -4.76
N GLU A 30 -0.82 -9.73 -5.75
CA GLU A 30 0.12 -8.63 -5.55
C GLU A 30 -0.59 -7.33 -5.12
N GLN A 31 -1.70 -7.01 -5.77
CA GLN A 31 -2.51 -5.83 -5.46
C GLN A 31 -3.11 -5.93 -4.05
N THR A 32 -3.54 -7.13 -3.65
CA THR A 32 -4.05 -7.41 -2.31
C THR A 32 -2.95 -7.26 -1.25
N ALA A 33 -1.75 -7.75 -1.55
CA ALA A 33 -0.58 -7.60 -0.70
C ALA A 33 -0.19 -6.13 -0.55
N THR A 34 -0.16 -5.36 -1.65
CA THR A 34 0.10 -3.92 -1.64
C THR A 34 -0.95 -3.17 -0.81
N TRP A 35 -2.24 -3.48 -0.99
CA TRP A 35 -3.31 -2.87 -0.20
C TRP A 35 -3.13 -3.14 1.30
N THR A 36 -2.81 -4.38 1.65
CA THR A 36 -2.57 -4.77 3.05
C THR A 36 -1.38 -4.03 3.64
N LEU A 37 -0.29 -3.89 2.88
CA LEU A 37 0.88 -3.10 3.28
C LEU A 37 0.52 -1.64 3.53
N VAL A 38 -0.18 -0.99 2.60
CA VAL A 38 -0.59 0.41 2.72
C VAL A 38 -1.48 0.60 3.96
N MET A 39 -2.45 -0.29 4.18
CA MET A 39 -3.33 -0.21 5.35
C MET A 39 -2.56 -0.36 6.66
N ASN A 40 -1.58 -1.27 6.72
CA ASN A 40 -0.72 -1.42 7.89
C ASN A 40 0.15 -0.17 8.13
N LEU A 41 0.73 0.40 7.07
CA LEU A 41 1.50 1.63 7.15
C LEU A 41 0.63 2.82 7.59
N MET A 42 -0.59 2.94 7.09
CA MET A 42 -1.48 4.03 7.51
C MET A 42 -1.88 3.89 8.98
N LYS A 43 -2.24 2.68 9.42
CA LYS A 43 -2.65 2.41 10.80
C LYS A 43 -1.50 2.65 11.79
N TRP A 44 -0.35 2.03 11.54
CA TRP A 44 0.78 2.10 12.48
C TRP A 44 1.58 3.38 12.30
N GLY A 45 1.69 3.89 11.07
CA GLY A 45 2.34 5.16 10.77
C GLY A 45 1.60 6.34 11.37
N SER A 46 0.26 6.37 11.32
CA SER A 46 -0.50 7.45 11.98
C SER A 46 -0.29 7.43 13.49
N LEU A 47 -0.29 6.24 14.12
CA LEU A 47 -0.03 6.10 15.55
C LEU A 47 1.38 6.60 15.91
N LEU A 48 2.40 6.20 15.15
CA LEU A 48 3.78 6.62 15.36
C LEU A 48 3.92 8.14 15.27
N ILE A 49 3.33 8.77 14.25
CA ILE A 49 3.35 10.22 14.07
C ILE A 49 2.64 10.91 15.24
N SER A 50 1.45 10.45 15.62
CA SER A 50 0.72 11.03 16.76
C SER A 50 1.50 10.94 18.07
N ALA A 51 2.10 9.79 18.37
CA ALA A 51 2.92 9.60 19.56
C ALA A 51 4.18 10.48 19.55
N ALA A 52 4.85 10.59 18.39
CA ALA A 52 6.02 11.46 18.24
C ALA A 52 5.65 12.94 18.42
N LEU A 53 4.53 13.38 17.84
CA LEU A 53 4.04 14.75 18.03
C LEU A 53 3.69 15.03 19.49
N LEU A 54 2.96 14.12 20.16
CA LEU A 54 2.63 14.25 21.57
C LEU A 54 3.90 14.36 22.43
N MET A 55 4.88 13.49 22.17
CA MET A 55 6.18 13.52 22.85
C MET A 55 6.87 14.88 22.64
N LEU A 56 6.99 15.36 21.40
CA LEU A 56 7.64 16.64 21.10
C LEU A 56 6.93 17.83 21.77
N VAL A 57 5.59 17.83 21.77
CA VAL A 57 4.80 18.87 22.44
C VAL A 57 5.07 18.89 23.95
N LEU A 58 5.02 17.71 24.60
CA LEU A 58 5.27 17.60 26.03
C LEU A 58 6.75 17.87 26.39
N TRP A 59 7.66 17.64 25.45
CA TRP A 59 9.09 17.89 25.63
C TRP A 59 9.43 19.38 25.59
N PHE A 60 8.77 20.15 24.72
CA PHE A 60 9.07 21.58 24.52
C PHE A 60 8.04 22.55 25.15
N GLN A 61 7.01 22.07 25.85
CA GLN A 61 6.07 22.95 26.56
C GLN A 61 6.79 23.75 27.67
N LYS A 62 6.49 25.05 27.77
CA LYS A 62 7.01 25.92 28.82
C LYS A 62 6.41 25.52 30.17
N ASP A 63 7.24 25.37 31.20
CA ASP A 63 6.87 25.00 32.58
C ASP A 63 6.32 23.57 32.77
N GLY A 64 6.24 22.75 31.71
CA GLY A 64 5.83 21.35 31.82
C GLY A 64 7.04 20.43 31.98
N SER A 65 6.92 19.43 32.85
CA SER A 65 7.98 18.47 33.11
C SER A 65 7.58 17.10 32.57
N PHE A 66 8.03 16.81 31.34
CA PHE A 66 7.95 15.47 30.73
C PHE A 66 8.49 14.40 31.69
N ILE A 67 9.53 14.73 32.46
CA ILE A 67 10.15 13.86 33.45
C ILE A 67 9.23 13.57 34.64
N THR A 68 8.51 14.56 35.19
CA THR A 68 7.54 14.28 36.28
C THR A 68 6.33 13.51 35.78
N GLY A 69 5.87 13.76 34.56
CA GLY A 69 4.80 12.97 33.94
C GLY A 69 5.21 11.50 33.74
N ALA A 70 6.42 11.26 33.21
CA ALA A 70 6.95 9.91 33.01
C ALA A 70 7.20 9.16 34.33
N LEU A 71 7.71 9.85 35.36
CA LEU A 71 7.90 9.28 36.70
C LEU A 71 6.55 9.01 37.40
N ALA A 72 5.56 9.90 37.27
CA ALA A 72 4.23 9.69 37.86
C ALA A 72 3.45 8.57 37.18
N GLY A 73 3.58 8.43 35.84
CA GLY A 73 2.95 7.36 35.07
C GLY A 73 3.62 5.99 35.23
N GLY A 74 4.92 5.93 35.55
CA GLY A 74 5.65 4.69 35.82
C GLY A 74 5.67 4.24 37.29
N ALA A 75 5.21 5.09 38.22
CA ALA A 75 5.09 4.79 39.65
C ALA A 75 3.70 4.26 40.05
N LEU A 76 2.76 4.19 39.09
CA LEU A 76 1.46 3.52 39.19
C LEU A 76 1.48 2.24 38.36
#